data_AF-A0A523IYM8-F1
#
_entry.id   AF-A0A523IYM8-F1
#
_cell.length_a   1.000
_cell.length_b   1.000
_cell.length_c   1.000
_cell.angle_alpha   90.00
_cell.angle_beta   90.00
_cell.angle_gamma   90.00
#
_symmetry.space_group_name_H-M   'P 1'
#
loop_
_entity.id
_entity.type
_entity.pdbx_description
1 polymer ?
#
loop_
_entity_poly.entity_id
_entity_poly.type
_entity_poly.pdbx_seq_one_letter_code
_entity_poly.pdbx_strand_id
1 'polypeptide(L)'
;MRYIKFLTLAAVISFGLFTLESYAKYYPLTASQKHFTAIIVQLKTFRSVQWESPVSMWVQIPSSQKSRAAELANTIKDRARDALKQPFCVHIYVKKGQTLARSCVY
;
A
#
# COMPACT_ATOMS: atom_id res chain seq x y z
N MET A 1 -49.33 0.85 -17.71
CA MET A 1 -48.29 0.95 -16.64
C MET A 1 -47.13 -0.04 -16.88
N ARG A 2 -46.42 0.04 -18.02
CA ARG A 2 -45.36 -0.93 -18.40
C ARG A 2 -43.97 -0.28 -18.55
N TYR A 3 -43.92 1.03 -18.74
CA TYR A 3 -42.70 1.81 -18.96
C TYR A 3 -41.97 2.26 -17.68
N ILE A 4 -42.68 2.34 -16.55
CA ILE A 4 -42.09 2.76 -15.25
C ILE A 4 -41.11 1.70 -14.70
N LYS A 5 -41.28 0.42 -15.09
CA LYS A 5 -40.42 -0.68 -14.65
C LYS A 5 -39.05 -0.71 -15.36
N PHE A 6 -38.91 -0.09 -16.53
CA PHE A 6 -37.65 -0.06 -17.27
C PHE A 6 -36.73 1.09 -16.82
N LEU A 7 -37.31 2.22 -16.41
CA LEU A 7 -36.54 3.38 -15.94
C LEU A 7 -35.83 3.12 -14.60
N THR A 8 -36.44 2.31 -13.74
CA THR A 8 -35.86 1.94 -12.43
C THR A 8 -34.68 0.96 -12.59
N LEU A 9 -34.68 0.09 -13.60
CA LEU A 9 -33.58 -0.83 -13.86
C LEU A 9 -32.31 -0.10 -14.36
N ALA A 10 -32.47 0.93 -15.20
CA ALA A 10 -31.36 1.72 -15.73
C ALA A 10 -30.70 2.62 -14.66
N ALA A 11 -31.47 3.09 -13.67
CA ALA A 11 -30.94 3.88 -12.56
C ALA A 11 -30.06 3.03 -11.62
N VAL A 12 -30.42 1.77 -11.38
CA VAL A 12 -29.64 0.86 -10.51
C VAL A 12 -28.31 0.45 -11.18
N ILE A 13 -28.31 0.24 -12.50
CA ILE A 13 -27.08 -0.11 -13.24
C ILE A 13 -26.11 1.08 -13.29
N SER A 14 -26.62 2.31 -13.39
CA SER A 14 -25.78 3.52 -13.39
C SER A 14 -25.21 3.85 -12.00
N PHE A 15 -25.93 3.54 -10.91
CA PHE A 15 -25.42 3.74 -9.54
C PHE A 15 -24.51 2.60 -9.03
N GLY A 16 -24.61 1.39 -9.61
CA GLY A 16 -23.73 0.27 -9.26
C GLY A 16 -22.26 0.47 -9.66
N LEU A 17 -22.00 1.30 -10.68
CA LEU A 17 -20.66 1.57 -11.23
C LEU A 17 -19.83 2.58 -10.41
N PHE A 18 -20.40 3.23 -9.39
CA PHE A 18 -19.68 4.20 -8.55
C PHE A 18 -19.26 3.65 -7.18
N THR A 19 -19.30 2.32 -7.00
CA THR A 19 -18.84 1.70 -5.76
C THR A 19 -17.31 1.54 -5.76
N LEU A 20 -16.64 2.57 -5.24
CA LEU A 20 -15.40 2.48 -4.46
C LEU A 20 -14.13 1.96 -5.16
N GLU A 21 -13.56 2.75 -6.07
CA GLU A 21 -12.09 2.88 -6.13
C GLU A 21 -11.62 3.95 -5.13
N SER A 22 -11.90 3.69 -3.86
CA SER A 22 -11.19 4.35 -2.76
C SER A 22 -9.89 3.58 -2.55
N TYR A 23 -8.79 4.29 -2.30
CA TYR A 23 -7.45 3.79 -1.93
C TYR A 23 -6.43 3.59 -3.06
N ALA A 24 -6.16 4.67 -3.78
CA ALA A 24 -4.79 5.17 -3.87
C ALA A 24 -4.87 6.65 -4.24
N LYS A 25 -4.68 7.56 -3.27
CA LYS A 25 -4.34 8.95 -3.59
C LYS A 25 -3.09 8.86 -4.47
N TYR A 26 -3.22 9.12 -5.77
CA TYR A 26 -2.13 8.96 -6.72
C TYR A 26 -1.15 10.13 -6.52
N TYR A 27 -0.29 10.05 -5.51
CA TYR A 27 0.82 10.99 -5.40
C TYR A 27 1.98 10.44 -6.25
N PRO A 28 2.55 11.28 -7.12
CA PRO A 28 3.69 10.86 -7.92
C PRO A 28 4.87 10.60 -6.99
N LEU A 29 5.38 9.36 -7.03
CA LEU A 29 6.61 9.02 -6.33
C LEU A 29 7.79 9.81 -6.93
N THR A 30 8.63 10.37 -6.06
CA THR A 30 9.91 10.97 -6.44
C THR A 30 10.84 9.93 -7.07
N ALA A 31 11.87 10.37 -7.78
CA ALA A 31 12.87 9.47 -8.35
C ALA A 31 13.51 8.57 -7.28
N SER A 32 13.85 9.14 -6.11
CA SER A 32 14.42 8.41 -4.97
C SER A 32 13.45 7.34 -4.43
N GLN A 33 12.16 7.67 -4.27
CA GLN A 33 11.16 6.71 -3.82
C GLN A 33 10.94 5.59 -4.85
N LYS A 34 10.90 5.91 -6.14
CA LYS A 34 10.79 4.90 -7.22
C LYS A 34 11.98 3.95 -7.20
N HIS A 35 13.19 4.50 -7.10
CA HIS A 35 14.41 3.70 -7.04
C HIS A 35 14.45 2.81 -5.78
N PHE A 36 14.15 3.38 -4.62
CA PHE A 36 14.06 2.62 -3.37
C PHE A 36 13.02 1.50 -3.44
N THR A 37 11.84 1.79 -3.99
CA THR A 37 10.78 0.77 -4.19
C THR A 37 11.27 -0.37 -5.07
N ALA A 38 11.99 -0.06 -6.17
CA ALA A 38 12.55 -1.07 -7.06
C ALA A 38 13.55 -1.98 -6.33
N ILE A 39 14.42 -1.42 -5.48
CA ILE A 39 15.36 -2.20 -4.64
C ILE A 39 14.58 -3.15 -3.72
N ILE A 40 13.57 -2.65 -3.01
CA ILE A 40 12.78 -3.48 -2.08
C ILE A 40 12.05 -4.60 -2.82
N VAL A 41 11.43 -4.31 -3.97
CA VAL A 41 10.75 -5.33 -4.79
C VAL A 41 11.73 -6.39 -5.32
N GLN A 42 12.95 -6.01 -5.69
CA GLN A 42 13.98 -6.94 -6.16
C GLN A 42 14.45 -7.94 -5.11
N LEU A 43 14.27 -7.66 -3.81
CA LEU A 43 14.62 -8.60 -2.75
C LEU A 43 13.77 -9.88 -2.77
N LYS A 44 12.70 -9.95 -3.59
CA LYS A 44 11.78 -11.11 -3.78
C LYS A 44 11.25 -11.74 -2.48
N THR A 45 11.39 -11.02 -1.37
CA THR A 45 11.01 -11.43 -0.03
C THR A 45 9.57 -11.02 0.28
N PHE A 46 9.04 -10.04 -0.47
CA PHE A 46 7.77 -9.39 -0.25
C PHE A 46 6.74 -9.78 -1.32
N ARG A 47 5.48 -9.94 -0.92
CA ARG A 47 4.36 -10.19 -1.83
C ARG A 47 3.87 -8.93 -2.50
N SER A 48 3.92 -7.80 -1.79
CA SER A 48 3.56 -6.49 -2.34
C SER A 48 4.30 -5.38 -1.59
N VAL A 49 4.58 -4.31 -2.32
CA VAL A 49 5.18 -3.07 -1.79
C VAL A 49 4.37 -1.95 -2.37
N GLN A 50 3.73 -1.16 -1.52
CA GLN A 50 2.83 -0.08 -1.92
C GLN A 50 3.11 1.13 -1.06
N TRP A 51 2.99 2.31 -1.63
CA TRP A 51 3.00 3.52 -0.82
C TRP A 51 1.55 3.88 -0.50
N GLU A 52 1.28 4.30 0.73
CA GLU A 52 -0.01 4.91 1.13
C GLU A 52 0.05 6.44 1.18
N SER A 53 1.21 7.00 1.53
CA SER A 53 1.50 8.44 1.43
C SER A 53 2.97 8.66 1.05
N PRO A 54 3.42 9.88 0.72
CA PRO A 54 4.84 10.15 0.43
C PRO A 54 5.82 9.74 1.54
N VAL A 55 5.32 9.56 2.77
CA VAL A 55 6.12 9.18 3.94
C VAL A 55 5.72 7.81 4.50
N SER A 56 4.80 7.08 3.87
CA SER A 56 4.27 5.80 4.39
C SER A 56 4.29 4.71 3.33
N MET A 57 5.08 3.67 3.57
CA MET A 57 5.19 2.48 2.72
C MET A 57 4.65 1.25 3.45
N TRP A 58 3.84 0.48 2.74
CA TRP A 58 3.22 -0.74 3.18
C TRP A 58 3.81 -1.93 2.44
N VAL A 59 4.30 -2.91 3.19
CA VAL A 59 4.99 -4.08 2.66
C VAL A 59 4.31 -5.34 3.16
N GLN A 60 3.85 -6.15 2.23
CA GLN A 60 3.25 -7.44 2.54
C GLN A 60 4.29 -8.54 2.55
N ILE A 61 4.34 -9.32 3.63
CA ILE A 61 5.21 -10.50 3.77
C ILE A 61 4.40 -11.80 3.75
N PRO A 62 5.02 -12.94 3.38
CA PRO A 62 4.42 -14.25 3.61
C PRO A 62 4.15 -14.50 5.10
N SER A 63 3.10 -15.29 5.40
CA SER A 63 2.77 -15.67 6.78
C SER A 63 3.92 -16.38 7.50
N SER A 64 4.75 -17.15 6.78
CA SER A 64 5.94 -17.81 7.31
C SER A 64 7.00 -16.86 7.86
N GLN A 65 6.98 -15.58 7.45
CA GLN A 65 7.95 -14.58 7.90
C GLN A 65 7.39 -13.64 8.98
N LYS A 66 6.19 -13.93 9.52
CA LYS A 66 5.52 -13.09 10.51
C LYS A 66 6.41 -12.75 11.72
N SER A 67 7.19 -13.71 12.22
CA SER A 67 8.11 -13.52 13.35
C SER A 67 9.22 -12.50 13.07
N ARG A 68 9.59 -12.32 11.80
CA ARG A 68 10.64 -11.38 11.35
C ARG A 68 10.10 -10.00 10.98
N ALA A 69 8.80 -9.75 11.15
CA ALA A 69 8.19 -8.49 10.72
C ALA A 69 8.88 -7.25 11.33
N ALA A 70 9.24 -7.29 12.62
CA ALA A 70 9.91 -6.18 13.29
C ALA A 70 11.35 -5.95 12.77
N GLU A 71 12.11 -7.04 12.58
CA GLU A 71 13.45 -7.01 11.99
C GLU A 71 13.43 -6.41 10.57
N LEU A 72 12.48 -6.86 9.75
CA LEU A 72 12.28 -6.36 8.39
C LEU A 72 11.88 -4.88 8.38
N ALA A 73 10.97 -4.46 9.27
CA ALA A 73 10.56 -3.06 9.39
C ALA A 73 11.77 -2.16 9.72
N ASN A 74 12.58 -2.57 10.70
CA ASN A 74 13.78 -1.82 11.09
C ASN A 74 14.82 -1.77 9.97
N THR A 75 15.08 -2.90 9.31
CA THR A 75 16.01 -2.98 8.18
C THR A 75 15.60 -2.05 7.04
N ILE A 76 14.31 -2.02 6.69
CA ILE A 76 13.80 -1.14 5.65
C ILE A 76 13.90 0.31 6.08
N LYS A 77 13.56 0.64 7.34
CA LYS A 77 13.68 2.00 7.88
C LYS A 77 15.14 2.48 7.87
N ASP A 78 16.11 1.65 8.26
CA ASP A 78 17.53 2.03 8.24
C ASP A 78 18.02 2.30 6.82
N ARG A 79 17.66 1.44 5.85
CA ARG A 79 17.98 1.68 4.43
C ARG A 79 17.29 2.92 3.87
N ALA A 80 16.04 3.15 4.26
CA ALA A 80 15.25 4.29 3.83
C ALA A 80 15.83 5.61 4.35
N ARG A 81 16.35 5.64 5.59
CA ARG A 81 17.01 6.81 6.15
C ARG A 81 18.13 7.31 5.23
N ASP A 82 18.98 6.39 4.80
CA ASP A 82 20.16 6.72 4.00
C ASP A 82 19.80 7.00 2.54
N ALA A 83 18.83 6.26 1.98
CA ALA A 83 18.42 6.37 0.57
C ALA A 83 17.48 7.55 0.28
N LEU A 84 16.51 7.81 1.17
CA LEU A 84 15.46 8.81 0.95
C LEU A 84 15.77 10.15 1.60
N LYS A 85 16.55 10.17 2.71
CA LYS A 85 16.91 11.39 3.46
C LYS A 85 15.72 12.28 3.82
N GLN A 86 14.57 11.66 4.13
CA GLN A 86 13.32 12.32 4.48
C GLN A 86 12.57 11.49 5.53
N PRO A 87 11.57 12.07 6.22
CA PRO A 87 10.68 11.31 7.10
C PRO A 87 10.04 10.14 6.36
N PHE A 88 10.05 8.97 6.99
CA PHE A 88 9.59 7.73 6.37
C PHE A 88 9.13 6.72 7.41
N CYS A 89 7.97 6.10 7.17
CA CYS A 89 7.45 4.98 7.94
C CYS A 89 7.24 3.78 7.01
N VAL A 90 7.62 2.60 7.51
CA VAL A 90 7.29 1.32 6.87
C VAL A 90 6.35 0.52 7.76
N HIS A 91 5.32 -0.05 7.14
CA HIS A 91 4.32 -0.93 7.75
C HIS A 91 4.46 -2.32 7.15
N ILE A 92 4.78 -3.32 7.98
CA ILE A 92 4.84 -4.73 7.58
C ILE A 92 3.51 -5.40 7.93
N TYR A 93 2.92 -6.10 6.97
CA TYR A 93 1.65 -6.82 7.17
C TYR A 93 1.63 -8.17 6.46
N VAL A 94 0.75 -9.07 6.89
CA VAL A 94 0.46 -10.34 6.17
C VAL A 94 -0.89 -10.24 5.46
N LYS A 95 -1.90 -9.74 6.18
CA LYS A 95 -3.26 -9.48 5.67
C LYS A 95 -3.51 -7.97 5.70
N LYS A 96 -4.12 -7.43 4.62
CA LYS A 96 -4.44 -5.99 4.54
C LYS A 96 -5.23 -5.56 5.77
N GLY A 97 -4.91 -4.37 6.30
CA GLY A 97 -5.51 -3.82 7.52
C GLY A 97 -4.90 -4.32 8.84
N GLN A 98 -4.00 -5.33 8.82
CA GLN A 98 -3.32 -5.83 10.01
C GLN A 98 -1.82 -5.53 9.96
N THR A 99 -1.42 -4.39 10.53
CA THR A 99 -0.01 -4.07 10.71
C THR A 99 0.59 -4.98 11.78
N LEU A 100 1.64 -5.71 11.43
CA LEU A 100 2.40 -6.58 12.35
C LEU A 100 3.56 -5.84 12.99
N ALA A 101 4.21 -4.99 12.22
CA ALA A 101 5.30 -4.15 12.69
C ALA A 101 5.28 -2.82 11.94
N ARG A 102 5.67 -1.76 12.64
CA ARG A 102 5.83 -0.41 12.09
C ARG A 102 7.16 0.13 12.56
N SER A 103 7.92 0.73 11.65
CA SER A 103 9.17 1.41 11.99
C SER A 103 9.23 2.74 11.24
N CYS A 104 9.67 3.81 11.91
CA CYS A 104 9.68 5.16 11.36
C CYS A 104 11.02 5.84 11.61
N VAL A 105 11.39 6.72 10.68
CA VAL A 105 12.45 7.71 10.81
C VAL A 105 11.82 9.08 10.60
N TYR A 106 12.21 10.03 11.46
CA TYR A 106 11.70 11.39 11.49
C TYR A 106 12.78 12.35 10.99
#